data_AF-A0A0F9IBI3-F1
#
_entry.id   AF-A0A0F9IBI3-F1
#
_cell.length_a   1.000
_cell.length_b   1.000
_cell.length_c   1.000
_cell.angle_alpha   90.00
_cell.angle_beta   90.00
_cell.angle_gamma   90.00
#
_symmetry.space_group_name_H-M   'P 1'
#
loop_
_entity.id
_entity.type
_entity.pdbx_description
1 polymer ?
#
loop_
_entity_poly.entity_id
_entity_poly.type
_entity_poly.pdbx_seq_one_letter_code
_entity_poly.pdbx_strand_id
1 'polypeptide(L)'
;MIRMKRDRKNRKNSKNSKNSEEDPYLQKQTLPQPKRKFIDFNTRRICPACGLDIKITHNFCKRCGVDLSEIEPIGKDEISKQLAITAVNDPDAGVRKEAVDTLGDFGEKNVLGVLTYVLLNDPDENVRKEAADELGDLHHPYSLDALAKALKDVSPMVRKEAIEGLKKIKKKIKPEKQFKGKPEEREKLKEKLTEEQIQNDKEDIEL
;
A
#
# COMPACT_ATOMS: atom_id res chain seq x y z
N MET A 1 -43.06 -36.88 -64.63
CA MET A 1 -43.58 -35.68 -65.32
C MET A 1 -43.48 -34.49 -64.36
N ILE A 2 -42.86 -33.38 -64.81
CA ILE A 2 -43.11 -31.96 -64.47
C ILE A 2 -42.84 -31.55 -62.99
N ARG A 3 -41.76 -30.83 -62.59
CA ARG A 3 -41.18 -29.51 -62.93
C ARG A 3 -41.94 -28.31 -62.29
N MET A 4 -41.13 -27.41 -61.69
CA MET A 4 -41.39 -25.99 -61.36
C MET A 4 -42.17 -25.70 -60.07
N LYS A 5 -41.97 -24.61 -59.32
CA LYS A 5 -40.88 -23.65 -59.00
C LYS A 5 -41.54 -22.64 -58.03
N ARG A 6 -40.83 -22.24 -56.98
CA ARG A 6 -40.85 -20.93 -56.29
C ARG A 6 -42.17 -20.46 -55.64
N ASP A 7 -42.06 -20.01 -54.38
CA ASP A 7 -42.22 -18.59 -54.11
C ASP A 7 -41.58 -18.13 -52.77
N ARG A 8 -40.81 -17.04 -52.85
CA ARG A 8 -40.28 -16.23 -51.74
C ARG A 8 -40.99 -14.89 -51.78
N LYS A 9 -41.86 -14.59 -50.80
CA LYS A 9 -42.29 -13.23 -50.36
C LYS A 9 -42.76 -13.39 -48.91
N ASN A 10 -41.97 -13.09 -47.88
CA ASN A 10 -41.62 -11.79 -47.28
C ASN A 10 -42.80 -10.86 -46.91
N ARG A 11 -42.82 -10.45 -45.62
CA ARG A 11 -43.57 -9.37 -44.93
C ARG A 11 -45.06 -9.65 -44.63
N LYS A 12 -45.63 -9.46 -43.43
CA LYS A 12 -45.30 -8.63 -42.24
C LYS A 12 -46.14 -9.09 -41.02
N ASN A 13 -45.54 -8.94 -39.84
CA ASN A 13 -46.10 -8.56 -38.54
C ASN A 13 -47.36 -9.23 -37.96
N SER A 14 -47.14 -9.93 -36.83
CA SER A 14 -47.97 -9.85 -35.62
C SER A 14 -47.10 -10.26 -34.42
N LYS A 15 -46.48 -9.30 -33.73
CA LYS A 15 -46.85 -8.84 -32.37
C LYS A 15 -46.77 -9.92 -31.27
N ASN A 16 -45.82 -9.69 -30.37
CA ASN A 16 -45.83 -9.93 -28.92
C ASN A 16 -46.17 -11.32 -28.37
N SER A 17 -45.14 -12.01 -27.89
CA SER A 17 -44.96 -12.54 -26.52
C SER A 17 -43.75 -13.48 -26.61
N LYS A 18 -42.74 -13.43 -25.77
CA LYS A 18 -42.77 -13.32 -24.32
C LYS A 18 -41.49 -12.60 -23.90
N ASN A 19 -41.67 -11.53 -23.13
CA ASN A 19 -40.60 -10.99 -22.31
C ASN A 19 -40.09 -12.13 -21.43
N SER A 20 -38.80 -12.44 -21.51
CA SER A 20 -38.12 -13.19 -20.47
C SER A 20 -38.33 -12.42 -19.18
N GLU A 21 -39.06 -13.03 -18.26
CA GLU A 21 -39.37 -12.53 -16.93
C GLU A 21 -38.07 -12.05 -16.27
N GLU A 22 -37.91 -10.73 -16.22
CA GLU A 22 -36.93 -10.10 -15.35
C GLU A 22 -37.36 -10.43 -13.92
N ASP A 23 -36.53 -11.19 -13.21
CA ASP A 23 -36.72 -11.52 -11.81
C ASP A 23 -37.02 -10.23 -11.01
N PRO A 24 -38.22 -10.09 -10.44
CA PRO A 24 -38.65 -8.86 -9.79
C PRO A 24 -37.86 -8.55 -8.50
N TYR A 25 -36.92 -9.41 -8.11
CA TYR A 25 -36.05 -9.23 -6.95
C TYR A 25 -34.62 -8.76 -7.28
N LEU A 26 -34.26 -8.55 -8.56
CA LEU A 26 -32.91 -8.11 -8.92
C LEU A 26 -32.70 -6.58 -9.03
N GLN A 27 -33.61 -5.78 -8.47
CA GLN A 27 -33.28 -4.40 -8.13
C GLN A 27 -32.53 -4.39 -6.80
N LYS A 28 -31.22 -4.62 -6.86
CA LYS A 28 -30.31 -4.28 -5.76
C LYS A 28 -30.40 -2.78 -5.54
N GLN A 29 -31.32 -2.38 -4.67
CA GLN A 29 -31.26 -1.11 -4.00
C GLN A 29 -29.91 -1.08 -3.28
N THR A 30 -28.94 -0.38 -3.86
CA THR A 30 -27.77 0.04 -3.12
C THR A 30 -28.28 0.93 -2.01
N LEU A 31 -28.56 0.34 -0.84
CA LEU A 31 -28.78 1.09 0.37
C LEU A 31 -27.63 2.09 0.46
N PRO A 32 -27.91 3.40 0.69
CA PRO A 32 -26.84 4.36 0.91
C PRO A 32 -26.01 3.80 2.05
N GLN A 33 -24.76 3.41 1.74
CA GLN A 33 -23.85 2.90 2.76
C GLN A 33 -23.85 3.93 3.89
N PRO A 34 -24.09 3.54 5.15
CA PRO A 34 -24.08 4.48 6.25
C PRO A 34 -22.76 5.22 6.16
N LYS A 35 -22.81 6.56 6.05
CA LYS A 35 -21.62 7.41 5.93
C LYS A 35 -20.74 7.06 7.12
N ARG A 36 -19.75 6.19 6.91
CA ARG A 36 -18.82 5.78 7.96
C ARG A 36 -18.13 7.08 8.36
N LYS A 37 -18.28 7.46 9.63
CA LYS A 37 -17.56 8.62 10.13
C LYS A 37 -16.09 8.25 10.02
N PHE A 38 -15.35 8.98 9.19
CA PHE A 38 -13.90 8.87 9.15
C PHE A 38 -13.39 9.11 10.57
N ILE A 39 -12.72 8.11 11.14
CA ILE A 39 -12.07 8.20 12.44
C ILE A 39 -10.60 8.41 12.14
N ASP A 40 -10.11 9.59 12.48
CA ASP A 40 -8.69 9.93 12.44
C ASP A 40 -8.02 9.27 13.65
N PHE A 41 -7.29 8.17 13.46
CA PHE A 41 -6.71 7.43 14.58
C PHE A 41 -5.49 8.13 15.19
N ASN A 42 -4.96 9.16 14.53
CA ASN A 42 -3.94 10.04 15.08
C ASN A 42 -4.51 10.97 16.17
N THR A 43 -5.79 11.36 16.08
CA THR A 43 -6.41 12.28 17.06
C THR A 43 -7.52 11.64 17.91
N ARG A 44 -7.99 10.46 17.51
CA ARG A 44 -9.11 9.75 18.12
C ARG A 44 -8.77 8.27 18.31
N ARG A 45 -9.43 7.63 19.26
CA ARG A 45 -9.37 6.20 19.52
C ARG A 45 -10.76 5.67 19.81
N ILE A 46 -10.98 4.39 19.50
CA ILE A 46 -12.18 3.68 19.93
C ILE A 46 -11.94 3.09 21.30
N CYS A 47 -12.86 3.33 22.23
CA CYS A 47 -12.87 2.67 23.51
C CYS A 47 -12.98 1.16 23.33
N PRO A 48 -12.01 0.34 23.78
CA PRO A 48 -12.08 -1.11 23.59
C PRO A 48 -13.25 -1.74 24.35
N ALA A 49 -13.62 -1.16 25.50
CA ALA A 49 -14.72 -1.68 26.33
C ALA A 49 -16.14 -1.39 25.80
N CYS A 50 -16.37 -0.26 25.12
CA CYS A 50 -17.74 0.16 24.76
C CYS A 50 -17.91 0.73 23.35
N GLY A 51 -16.85 0.74 22.55
CA GLY A 51 -16.89 1.20 21.16
C GLY A 51 -17.07 2.72 20.97
N LEU A 52 -16.96 3.52 22.04
CA LEU A 52 -17.10 4.98 21.94
C LEU A 52 -15.87 5.60 21.24
N ASP A 53 -16.11 6.53 20.30
CA ASP A 53 -15.08 7.42 19.75
C ASP A 53 -14.65 8.47 20.81
N ILE A 54 -13.36 8.50 21.11
CA ILE A 54 -12.74 9.30 22.17
C ILE A 54 -11.52 10.02 21.60
N LYS A 55 -11.31 11.30 21.95
CA LYS A 55 -10.05 11.99 21.62
C LYS A 55 -8.88 11.35 22.37
N ILE A 56 -7.75 11.17 21.69
CA ILE A 56 -6.57 10.50 22.27
C ILE A 56 -6.05 11.16 23.56
N THR A 57 -6.30 12.47 23.72
CA THR A 57 -5.95 13.26 24.92
C THR A 57 -6.75 12.92 26.18
N HIS A 58 -7.81 12.12 26.08
CA HIS A 58 -8.64 11.76 27.23
C HIS A 58 -8.16 10.44 27.83
N ASN A 59 -7.69 10.46 29.07
CA ASN A 59 -7.21 9.27 29.78
C ASN A 59 -8.34 8.34 30.27
N PHE A 60 -9.61 8.72 30.11
CA PHE A 60 -10.76 7.90 30.52
C PHE A 60 -11.89 7.94 29.49
N CYS A 61 -12.60 6.82 29.35
CA CYS A 61 -13.83 6.79 28.55
C CYS A 61 -14.99 7.46 29.28
N LYS A 62 -15.54 8.52 28.68
CA LYS A 62 -16.71 9.22 29.24
C LYS A 62 -17.99 8.38 29.32
N ARG A 63 -18.08 7.27 28.57
CA ARG A 63 -19.26 6.40 28.56
C ARG A 63 -19.16 5.25 29.56
N CYS A 64 -18.05 4.52 29.58
CA CYS A 64 -17.92 3.32 30.42
C CYS A 64 -16.88 3.46 31.54
N GLY A 65 -16.20 4.60 31.66
CA GLY A 65 -15.25 4.87 32.73
C GLY A 65 -13.93 4.10 32.67
N VAL A 66 -13.70 3.28 31.64
CA VAL A 66 -12.45 2.52 31.51
C VAL A 66 -11.27 3.48 31.43
N ASP A 67 -10.21 3.18 32.18
CA ASP A 67 -8.93 3.87 32.12
C ASP A 67 -8.25 3.53 30.78
N LEU A 68 -7.80 4.57 30.11
CA LEU A 68 -7.17 4.51 28.79
C LEU A 68 -5.74 5.08 28.83
N SER A 69 -5.20 5.36 30.01
CA SER A 69 -3.83 5.88 30.17
C SER A 69 -2.76 4.88 29.71
N GLU A 70 -3.02 3.58 29.89
CA GLU A 70 -2.15 2.49 29.45
C GLU A 70 -2.51 1.95 28.07
N ILE A 71 -3.61 2.42 27.48
CA ILE A 71 -4.00 2.05 26.11
C ILE A 71 -3.25 2.95 25.16
N GLU A 72 -2.15 2.43 24.62
CA GLU A 72 -1.47 3.04 23.49
C GLU A 72 -2.47 3.20 22.32
N PRO A 73 -2.30 4.24 21.47
CA PRO A 73 -2.93 4.27 20.14
C PRO A 73 -2.75 2.94 19.42
N ILE A 74 -3.54 2.61 18.39
CA ILE A 74 -3.38 1.37 17.60
C ILE A 74 -1.88 1.11 17.41
N GLY A 75 -1.42 0.04 18.06
CA GLY A 75 -0.09 -0.03 18.65
C GLY A 75 0.99 -0.37 17.65
N LYS A 76 2.25 -0.20 18.06
CA LYS A 76 3.42 -0.74 17.34
C LYS A 76 3.61 -2.24 17.60
N ASP A 77 2.54 -2.93 17.97
CA ASP A 77 2.52 -4.34 18.27
C ASP A 77 2.20 -5.18 17.02
N GLU A 78 2.53 -6.47 17.07
CA GLU A 78 2.38 -7.37 15.92
C GLU A 78 0.91 -7.50 15.49
N ILE A 79 -0.06 -7.42 16.40
CA ILE A 79 -1.49 -7.54 16.03
C ILE A 79 -1.92 -6.34 15.20
N SER A 80 -1.52 -5.14 15.61
CA SER A 80 -1.79 -3.90 14.86
C SER A 80 -1.13 -3.92 13.48
N LYS A 81 0.09 -4.46 13.36
CA LYS A 81 0.75 -4.67 12.05
C LYS A 81 -0.05 -5.60 11.16
N GLN A 82 -0.48 -6.76 11.66
CA GLN A 82 -1.27 -7.72 10.89
C GLN A 82 -2.65 -7.15 10.48
N LEU A 83 -3.26 -6.37 11.37
CA LEU A 83 -4.51 -5.67 11.07
C LEU A 83 -4.30 -4.64 9.95
N ALA A 84 -3.24 -3.84 10.01
CA ALA A 84 -2.91 -2.87 8.97
C ALA A 84 -2.62 -3.54 7.63
N ILE A 85 -1.86 -4.66 7.60
CA ILE A 85 -1.64 -5.47 6.39
C ILE A 85 -2.98 -5.93 5.77
N THR A 86 -3.97 -6.25 6.59
CA THR A 86 -5.30 -6.64 6.09
C THR A 86 -6.09 -5.43 5.60
N ALA A 87 -6.01 -4.31 6.31
CA ALA A 87 -6.78 -3.10 6.06
C ALA A 87 -6.38 -2.34 4.78
N VAL A 88 -5.21 -2.61 4.20
CA VAL A 88 -4.84 -2.07 2.86
C VAL A 88 -5.75 -2.52 1.73
N ASN A 89 -6.67 -3.46 1.96
CA ASN A 89 -7.68 -3.90 1.00
C ASN A 89 -9.11 -3.46 1.37
N ASP A 90 -9.28 -2.59 2.38
CA ASP A 90 -10.62 -2.12 2.78
C ASP A 90 -11.28 -1.32 1.63
N PRO A 91 -12.60 -1.46 1.41
CA PRO A 91 -13.31 -0.67 0.41
C PRO A 91 -13.20 0.85 0.61
N ASP A 92 -13.01 1.32 1.85
CA ASP A 92 -12.88 2.74 2.17
C ASP A 92 -11.42 3.22 2.03
N ALA A 93 -11.22 4.25 1.21
CA ALA A 93 -9.89 4.82 0.97
C ALA A 93 -9.26 5.47 2.20
N GLY A 94 -10.06 6.00 3.13
CA GLY A 94 -9.58 6.56 4.38
C GLY A 94 -9.01 5.46 5.28
N VAL A 95 -9.67 4.30 5.36
CA VAL A 95 -9.16 3.13 6.09
C VAL A 95 -7.86 2.63 5.46
N ARG A 96 -7.79 2.52 4.13
CA ARG A 96 -6.55 2.12 3.45
C ARG A 96 -5.40 3.11 3.67
N LYS A 97 -5.69 4.42 3.64
CA LYS A 97 -4.68 5.46 3.94
C LYS A 97 -4.11 5.29 5.35
N GLU A 98 -4.98 5.11 6.34
CA GLU A 98 -4.53 4.90 7.72
C GLU A 98 -3.71 3.61 7.87
N ALA A 99 -4.12 2.55 7.16
CA ALA A 99 -3.36 1.30 7.15
C ALA A 99 -1.94 1.51 6.61
N VAL A 100 -1.79 2.34 5.57
CA VAL A 100 -0.48 2.69 5.00
C VAL A 100 0.38 3.48 5.99
N ASP A 101 -0.19 4.52 6.61
CA ASP A 101 0.46 5.34 7.65
C ASP A 101 0.94 4.45 8.82
N THR A 102 0.04 3.61 9.33
CA THR A 102 0.33 2.65 10.39
C THR A 102 1.46 1.69 10.00
N LEU A 103 1.49 1.18 8.77
CA LEU A 103 2.56 0.30 8.29
C LEU A 103 3.91 1.00 8.18
N GLY A 104 3.92 2.28 7.80
CA GLY A 104 5.12 3.11 7.75
C GLY A 104 5.78 3.26 9.11
N ASP A 105 4.95 3.46 10.15
CA ASP A 105 5.36 3.62 11.55
C ASP A 105 6.13 2.42 12.13
N PHE A 106 5.95 1.21 11.57
CA PHE A 106 6.70 0.02 12.00
C PHE A 106 8.16 0.05 11.55
N GLY A 107 8.50 0.74 10.46
CA GLY A 107 9.91 0.90 10.07
C GLY A 107 10.61 -0.37 9.54
N GLU A 108 9.89 -1.49 9.41
CA GLU A 108 10.48 -2.82 9.15
C GLU A 108 10.60 -3.14 7.64
N LYS A 109 11.51 -4.05 7.27
CA LYS A 109 11.68 -4.45 5.86
C LYS A 109 10.49 -5.25 5.31
N ASN A 110 9.75 -5.94 6.18
CA ASN A 110 8.61 -6.78 5.80
C ASN A 110 7.41 -5.96 5.29
N VAL A 111 7.27 -4.69 5.67
CA VAL A 111 6.18 -3.82 5.18
C VAL A 111 6.46 -3.21 3.80
N LEU A 112 7.72 -3.21 3.35
CA LEU A 112 8.12 -2.61 2.06
C LEU A 112 7.36 -3.19 0.87
N GLY A 113 7.10 -4.50 0.88
CA GLY A 113 6.34 -5.16 -0.19
C GLY A 113 4.90 -4.67 -0.27
N VAL A 114 4.25 -4.50 0.88
CA VAL A 114 2.88 -4.00 0.98
C VAL A 114 2.80 -2.54 0.53
N LEU A 115 3.69 -1.68 1.05
CA LEU A 115 3.74 -0.27 0.66
C LEU A 115 4.04 -0.09 -0.84
N THR A 116 4.93 -0.92 -1.40
CA THR A 116 5.23 -0.94 -2.85
C THR A 116 4.00 -1.34 -3.65
N TYR A 117 3.27 -2.38 -3.22
CA TYR A 117 2.04 -2.79 -3.88
C TYR A 117 1.00 -1.67 -3.87
N VAL A 118 0.79 -1.03 -2.73
CA VAL A 118 -0.18 0.07 -2.59
C VAL A 118 0.20 1.25 -3.48
N LEU A 119 1.47 1.69 -3.45
CA LEU A 119 1.96 2.79 -4.29
C LEU A 119 1.68 2.56 -5.79
N LEU A 120 1.76 1.32 -6.26
CA LEU A 120 1.66 1.02 -7.69
C LEU A 120 0.24 0.69 -8.16
N ASN A 121 -0.67 0.33 -7.24
CA ASN A 121 -1.95 -0.28 -7.63
C ASN A 121 -3.19 0.34 -6.97
N ASP A 122 -3.06 1.14 -5.90
CA ASP A 122 -4.26 1.69 -5.24
C ASP A 122 -5.01 2.64 -6.18
N PRO A 123 -6.34 2.53 -6.32
CA PRO A 123 -7.10 3.43 -7.18
C PRO A 123 -7.10 4.88 -6.68
N ASP A 124 -6.97 5.12 -5.37
CA ASP A 124 -7.02 6.44 -4.76
C ASP A 124 -5.63 7.10 -4.74
N GLU A 125 -5.55 8.31 -5.27
CA GLU A 125 -4.27 9.04 -5.35
C GLU A 125 -3.73 9.45 -3.97
N ASN A 126 -4.59 9.68 -2.98
CA ASN A 126 -4.15 10.05 -1.63
C ASN A 126 -3.50 8.85 -0.93
N VAL A 127 -4.03 7.64 -1.16
CA VAL A 127 -3.45 6.41 -0.63
C VAL A 127 -2.11 6.11 -1.30
N ARG A 128 -2.02 6.22 -2.64
CA ARG A 128 -0.74 6.08 -3.36
C ARG A 128 0.29 7.12 -2.91
N LYS A 129 -0.14 8.37 -2.73
CA LYS A 129 0.71 9.47 -2.26
C LYS A 129 1.25 9.17 -0.86
N GLU A 130 0.42 8.67 0.06
CA GLU A 130 0.88 8.26 1.39
C GLU A 130 1.91 7.13 1.31
N ALA A 131 1.67 6.11 0.49
CA ALA A 131 2.61 5.00 0.32
C ALA A 131 3.97 5.46 -0.24
N ALA A 132 3.99 6.49 -1.11
CA ALA A 132 5.23 7.09 -1.59
C ALA A 132 6.01 7.80 -0.47
N ASP A 133 5.30 8.48 0.43
CA ASP A 133 5.92 9.19 1.56
C ASP A 133 6.57 8.18 2.52
N GLU A 134 5.82 7.17 2.94
CA GLU A 134 6.29 6.12 3.84
C GLU A 134 7.48 5.35 3.27
N LEU A 135 7.43 4.98 1.99
CA LEU A 135 8.57 4.33 1.32
C LEU A 135 9.84 5.20 1.31
N GLY A 136 9.68 6.52 1.27
CA GLY A 136 10.75 7.50 1.40
C GLY A 136 11.33 7.54 2.82
N ASP A 137 10.46 7.55 3.84
CA ASP A 137 10.84 7.62 5.26
C ASP A 137 11.45 6.33 5.81
N LEU A 138 11.17 5.18 5.19
CA LEU A 138 11.88 3.94 5.46
C LEU A 138 13.35 3.98 5.00
N HIS A 139 13.69 4.88 4.07
CA HIS A 139 15.03 5.05 3.51
C HIS A 139 15.67 3.75 2.98
N HIS A 140 14.86 2.80 2.51
CA HIS A 140 15.34 1.49 2.08
C HIS A 140 15.66 1.48 0.58
N PRO A 141 16.80 0.91 0.12
CA PRO A 141 17.14 0.83 -1.30
C PRO A 141 16.07 0.14 -2.18
N TYR A 142 15.34 -0.85 -1.63
CA TYR A 142 14.22 -1.50 -2.33
C TYR A 142 13.09 -0.54 -2.72
N SER A 143 12.94 0.60 -2.03
CA SER A 143 11.93 1.62 -2.38
C SER A 143 12.26 2.37 -3.68
N LEU A 144 13.52 2.34 -4.15
CA LEU A 144 13.97 3.16 -5.28
C LEU A 144 13.23 2.86 -6.58
N ASP A 145 13.04 1.58 -6.92
CA ASP A 145 12.37 1.19 -8.17
C ASP A 145 10.88 1.58 -8.14
N ALA A 146 10.21 1.35 -7.01
CA ALA A 146 8.81 1.72 -6.81
C ALA A 146 8.60 3.24 -6.93
N LEU A 147 9.43 4.02 -6.22
CA LEU A 147 9.37 5.48 -6.29
C LEU A 147 9.75 6.02 -7.68
N ALA A 148 10.70 5.39 -8.37
CA ALA A 148 11.05 5.76 -9.74
C ALA A 148 9.89 5.52 -10.72
N LYS A 149 9.12 4.44 -10.55
CA LYS A 149 7.88 4.19 -11.32
C LYS A 149 6.81 5.24 -11.01
N ALA A 150 6.65 5.61 -9.73
CA ALA A 150 5.68 6.62 -9.29
C ALA A 150 5.96 8.05 -9.83
N LEU A 151 7.16 8.33 -10.36
CA LEU A 151 7.44 9.57 -11.11
C LEU A 151 6.58 9.71 -12.38
N LYS A 152 5.98 8.61 -12.86
CA LYS A 152 5.08 8.59 -14.01
C LYS A 152 3.60 8.44 -13.61
N ASP A 153 3.29 8.54 -12.32
CA ASP A 153 1.90 8.45 -11.84
C ASP A 153 1.02 9.52 -12.50
N VAL A 154 -0.26 9.18 -12.71
CA VAL A 154 -1.26 10.09 -13.27
C VAL A 154 -1.45 11.34 -12.41
N SER A 155 -1.38 11.17 -11.08
CA SER A 155 -1.56 12.23 -10.11
C SER A 155 -0.29 13.08 -9.94
N PRO A 156 -0.37 14.41 -10.10
CA PRO A 156 0.73 15.31 -9.78
C PRO A 156 1.19 15.23 -8.32
N MET A 157 0.28 14.93 -7.39
CA MET A 157 0.60 14.83 -5.96
C MET A 157 1.48 13.61 -5.70
N VAL A 158 1.13 12.46 -6.26
CA VAL A 158 1.94 11.23 -6.14
C VAL A 158 3.33 11.43 -6.77
N ARG A 159 3.42 12.07 -7.94
CA ARG A 159 4.72 12.37 -8.57
C ARG A 159 5.59 13.26 -7.69
N LYS A 160 5.00 14.28 -7.06
CA LYS A 160 5.72 15.17 -6.13
C LYS A 160 6.26 14.38 -4.94
N GLU A 161 5.44 13.52 -4.36
CA GLU A 161 5.84 12.72 -3.20
C GLU A 161 6.93 11.70 -3.54
N ALA A 162 6.83 11.07 -4.72
CA ALA A 162 7.87 10.19 -5.23
C ALA A 162 9.23 10.90 -5.37
N ILE A 163 9.24 12.16 -5.82
CA ILE A 163 10.47 12.98 -5.88
C ILE A 163 11.02 13.24 -4.48
N GLU A 164 10.18 13.59 -3.51
CA GLU A 164 10.62 13.81 -2.13
C GLU A 164 11.13 12.52 -1.48
N GLY A 165 10.44 11.39 -1.65
CA GLY A 165 10.89 10.08 -1.19
C GLY A 165 12.26 9.69 -1.75
N LEU A 166 12.49 9.89 -3.06
CA LEU A 166 13.80 9.66 -3.67
C LEU A 166 14.89 10.57 -3.09
N LYS A 167 14.58 11.83 -2.79
CA LYS A 167 15.52 12.76 -2.13
C LYS A 167 15.83 12.32 -0.70
N LYS A 168 14.83 11.88 0.06
CA LYS A 168 14.99 11.35 1.44
C LYS A 168 15.98 10.19 1.44
N ILE A 169 15.74 9.19 0.59
CA ILE A 169 16.64 8.03 0.43
C ILE A 169 18.07 8.48 0.08
N LYS A 170 18.24 9.35 -0.93
CA LYS A 170 19.57 9.83 -1.36
C LYS A 170 20.34 10.59 -0.27
N LYS A 171 19.65 11.31 0.62
CA LYS A 171 20.29 12.02 1.75
C LYS A 171 20.92 11.05 2.76
N LYS A 172 20.28 9.91 3.02
CA LYS A 172 20.80 8.87 3.93
C LYS A 172 21.88 8.01 3.29
N ILE A 173 21.80 7.76 1.98
CA ILE A 173 22.89 7.14 1.19
C ILE A 173 23.98 8.18 0.82
N LYS A 174 24.11 9.31 1.53
CA LYS A 174 25.44 9.96 1.52
C LYS A 174 26.40 8.89 2.02
N PRO A 175 27.38 8.44 1.21
CA PRO A 175 28.38 7.55 1.74
C PRO A 175 28.97 8.31 2.93
N GLU A 176 28.86 7.72 4.12
CA GLU A 176 29.75 8.13 5.20
C GLU A 176 31.12 8.24 4.57
N LYS A 177 31.82 9.34 4.85
CA LYS A 177 33.22 9.48 4.46
C LYS A 177 34.07 8.46 5.23
N GLN A 178 33.87 7.17 5.02
CA GLN A 178 34.78 6.12 5.43
C GLN A 178 35.85 6.00 4.34
N PHE A 179 36.74 6.99 4.30
CA PHE A 179 38.18 6.78 4.09
C PHE A 179 38.91 8.13 4.18
N LYS A 180 39.13 8.60 5.41
CA LYS A 180 40.24 9.51 5.72
C LYS A 180 41.49 8.66 5.98
N GLY A 181 41.98 7.98 4.94
CA GLY A 181 43.26 7.26 4.96
C GLY A 181 44.11 7.74 3.80
N LYS A 182 45.43 7.82 4.01
CA LYS A 182 46.38 8.28 2.96
C LYS A 182 46.28 7.35 1.74
N PRO A 183 46.60 7.83 0.52
CA PRO A 183 46.52 7.02 -0.71
C PRO A 183 47.19 5.64 -0.59
N GLU A 184 48.31 5.57 0.13
CA GLU A 184 49.10 4.36 0.40
C GLU A 184 48.35 3.28 1.20
N GLU A 185 47.38 3.65 2.03
CA GLU A 185 46.57 2.70 2.81
C GLU A 185 45.44 2.10 1.96
N ARG A 186 45.01 2.80 0.90
CA ARG A 186 43.97 2.32 -0.04
C ARG A 186 44.50 1.26 -1.00
N GLU A 187 45.77 1.33 -1.37
CA GLU A 187 46.41 0.37 -2.27
C GLU A 187 46.63 -0.97 -1.56
N LYS A 188 47.13 -0.93 -0.33
CA LYS A 188 47.32 -2.13 0.52
C LYS A 188 46.01 -2.86 0.84
N LEU A 189 44.89 -2.14 0.95
CA LEU A 189 43.59 -2.77 1.21
C LEU A 189 43.01 -3.42 -0.06
N LYS A 190 43.27 -2.84 -1.24
CA LYS A 190 42.89 -3.45 -2.51
C LYS A 190 43.66 -4.73 -2.77
N GLU A 191 44.96 -4.75 -2.48
CA GLU A 191 45.79 -5.94 -2.59
C GLU A 191 45.31 -7.06 -1.65
N LYS A 192 44.99 -6.74 -0.38
CA LYS A 192 44.44 -7.72 0.57
C LYS A 192 43.07 -8.28 0.14
N LEU A 193 42.18 -7.44 -0.38
CA LEU A 193 40.86 -7.89 -0.85
C LEU A 193 40.98 -8.79 -2.08
N THR A 194 41.95 -8.52 -2.98
CA THR A 194 42.22 -9.40 -4.11
C THR A 194 42.86 -10.73 -3.69
N GLU A 195 43.71 -10.73 -2.65
CA GLU A 195 44.31 -11.96 -2.12
C GLU A 195 43.28 -12.86 -1.44
N GLU A 196 42.36 -12.30 -0.64
CA GLU A 196 41.25 -13.05 -0.03
C GLU A 196 40.27 -13.61 -1.07
N GLN A 197 40.01 -12.87 -2.15
CA GLN A 197 39.17 -13.36 -3.26
C GLN A 197 39.83 -14.50 -4.03
N ILE A 198 41.14 -14.43 -4.28
CA ILE A 198 41.90 -15.52 -4.92
C ILE A 198 41.99 -16.76 -4.00
N GLN A 199 42.02 -16.57 -2.68
CA GLN A 199 42.03 -17.68 -1.72
C GLN A 199 40.68 -18.42 -1.70
N ASN A 200 39.57 -17.67 -1.66
CA ASN A 200 38.23 -18.26 -1.65
C ASN A 200 37.89 -18.95 -2.98
N ASP A 201 38.30 -18.37 -4.12
CA ASP A 201 38.08 -18.98 -5.43
C ASP A 201 38.87 -20.28 -5.65
N LYS A 202 39.93 -20.54 -4.85
CA LYS A 202 40.68 -21.81 -4.89
C LYS A 202 40.04 -22.91 -4.04
N GLU A 203 39.36 -22.56 -2.96
CA GLU A 203 38.65 -23.53 -2.11
C GLU A 203 37.38 -24.07 -2.80
N ASP A 204 36.76 -23.29 -3.69
CA ASP A 204 35.59 -23.70 -4.48
C ASP A 204 35.92 -24.61 -5.68
N ILE A 205 37.19 -24.83 -6.03
CA ILE A 205 37.62 -25.67 -7.16
C ILE A 205 38.01 -27.10 -6.71
N GLU A 206 38.20 -27.36 -5.41
CA GLU A 206 38.58 -28.68 -4.87
C GLU A 206 37.43 -29.48 -4.20
N LEU A 207 36.15 -29.18 -4.52
CA LEU A 207 34.98 -29.99 -4.12
C LEU A 207 34.27 -30.66 -5.31
#